data_AF-A0A6M3XDV3-F1
#
_entry.id   AF-A0A6M3XDV3-F1
#
_cell.length_a   1.000
_cell.length_b   1.000
_cell.length_c   1.000
_cell.angle_alpha   90.00
_cell.angle_beta   90.00
_cell.angle_gamma   90.00
#
_symmetry.space_group_name_H-M   'P 1'
#
loop_
_entity.id
_entity.type
_entity.pdbx_description
1 polymer ?
#
loop_
_entity_poly.entity_id
_entity_poly.type
_entity_poly.pdbx_seq_one_letter_code
_entity_poly.pdbx_strand_id
1 'polypeptide(L)'
;MYSMVNLYECVEYIRDLVKEKGFEDTCTDQTIFGKALFAIMELSEAIEVIKKNGVETLKVSKNARECVQEELIDCLFYILDLYGILQRDIPLEVPDKVFLEKLKKNKQRNYQYGRPELIESKRRF
;
A
#
# COMPACT_ATOMS: atom_id res chain seq x y z
N MET A 1 12.05 4.69 21.73
CA MET A 1 11.86 3.27 21.40
C MET A 1 10.60 3.20 20.55
N TYR A 2 10.72 2.97 19.25
CA TYR A 2 9.52 2.84 18.40
C TYR A 2 8.87 1.49 18.74
N SER A 3 7.60 1.52 19.12
CA SER A 3 6.77 0.30 19.11
C SER A 3 6.60 -0.10 17.66
N MET A 4 7.00 -1.33 17.30
CA MET A 4 6.73 -1.85 15.97
C MET A 4 5.22 -2.08 15.87
N VAL A 5 4.56 -1.28 15.04
CA VAL A 5 3.14 -1.46 14.73
C VAL A 5 2.97 -2.56 13.69
N ASN A 6 1.93 -3.37 13.84
CA ASN A 6 1.56 -4.41 12.87
C ASN A 6 0.54 -3.86 11.84
N LEU A 7 0.20 -4.63 10.80
CA LEU A 7 -0.66 -4.10 9.73
C LEU A 7 -2.09 -3.83 10.22
N TYR A 8 -2.60 -4.68 11.11
CA TYR A 8 -3.91 -4.51 11.73
C TYR A 8 -3.96 -3.20 12.54
N GLU A 9 -2.96 -2.92 13.36
CA GLU A 9 -2.85 -1.67 14.12
C GLU A 9 -2.80 -0.45 13.19
N CYS A 10 -2.03 -0.53 12.10
CA CYS A 10 -1.99 0.55 11.11
C CYS A 10 -3.37 0.82 10.50
N VAL A 11 -4.12 -0.22 10.13
CA VAL A 11 -5.48 -0.07 9.61
C VAL A 11 -6.38 0.63 10.63
N GLU A 12 -6.36 0.19 11.89
CA GLU A 12 -7.20 0.78 12.93
C GLU A 12 -6.84 2.26 13.20
N TYR A 13 -5.55 2.60 13.28
CA TYR A 13 -5.12 4.00 13.45
C TYR A 13 -5.52 4.90 12.29
N ILE A 14 -5.43 4.39 11.05
CA ILE A 14 -5.84 5.15 9.86
C ILE A 14 -7.36 5.38 9.88
N ARG A 15 -8.15 4.37 10.28
CA ARG A 15 -9.61 4.51 10.36
C ARG A 15 -10.05 5.50 11.44
N ASP A 16 -9.35 5.52 12.58
CA ASP A 16 -9.59 6.51 13.62
C ASP A 16 -9.31 7.93 13.09
N LEU A 17 -8.21 8.11 12.35
CA LEU A 17 -7.90 9.37 11.68
C LEU A 17 -8.99 9.77 10.66
N VAL A 18 -9.40 8.84 9.79
CA VAL A 18 -10.43 9.08 8.76
C VAL A 18 -11.74 9.55 9.39
N LYS A 19 -12.17 8.91 10.49
CA LYS A 19 -13.35 9.32 11.26
C LYS A 19 -13.16 10.69 11.91
N GLU A 20 -12.02 10.93 12.56
CA GLU A 20 -11.72 12.21 13.23
C GLU A 20 -11.74 13.39 12.25
N LYS A 21 -11.23 13.19 11.03
CA LYS A 21 -11.18 14.22 9.98
C LYS A 21 -12.46 14.31 9.15
N GLY A 22 -13.42 13.40 9.35
CA GLY A 22 -14.69 13.39 8.61
C GLY A 22 -14.53 13.04 7.14
N PHE A 23 -13.53 12.22 6.79
CA PHE A 23 -13.36 11.74 5.42
C PHE A 23 -14.37 10.65 5.08
N GLU A 24 -14.72 10.53 3.80
CA GLU A 24 -15.60 9.48 3.30
C GLU A 24 -15.02 8.09 3.59
N ASP A 25 -15.82 7.24 4.24
CA ASP A 25 -15.44 5.90 4.69
C ASP A 25 -16.51 4.84 4.38
N THR A 26 -17.56 5.17 3.61
CA THR A 26 -18.63 4.22 3.25
C THR A 26 -18.14 3.22 2.20
N CYS A 27 -18.50 1.94 2.33
CA CYS A 27 -18.16 0.92 1.33
C CYS A 27 -19.06 1.00 0.09
N THR A 28 -18.80 2.00 -0.76
CA THR A 28 -19.41 2.16 -2.09
C THR A 28 -18.34 2.05 -3.18
N ASP A 29 -18.73 1.67 -4.40
CA ASP A 29 -17.81 1.63 -5.55
C ASP A 29 -17.06 2.96 -5.72
N GLN A 30 -17.75 4.10 -5.56
CA GLN A 30 -17.15 5.42 -5.66
C GLN A 30 -16.05 5.63 -4.62
N THR A 31 -16.32 5.31 -3.35
CA THR A 31 -15.33 5.45 -2.27
C THR A 31 -14.13 4.53 -2.52
N ILE A 32 -14.39 3.25 -2.81
CA ILE A 32 -13.37 2.23 -3.04
C ILE A 32 -12.46 2.63 -4.22
N PHE A 33 -13.03 3.06 -5.35
CA PHE A 33 -12.26 3.53 -6.49
C PHE A 33 -11.53 4.83 -6.20
N GLY A 34 -12.13 5.75 -5.44
CA GLY A 34 -11.48 6.98 -5.01
C GLY A 34 -10.22 6.73 -4.19
N LYS A 35 -10.29 5.87 -3.16
CA LYS A 35 -9.12 5.51 -2.34
C LYS A 35 -8.04 4.80 -3.16
N ALA A 36 -8.43 3.89 -4.05
CA ALA A 36 -7.49 3.23 -4.96
C ALA A 36 -6.80 4.22 -5.92
N LEU A 37 -7.54 5.21 -6.43
CA LEU A 37 -7.00 6.25 -7.30
C LEU A 37 -6.00 7.14 -6.54
N PHE A 38 -6.33 7.56 -5.30
CA PHE A 38 -5.40 8.32 -4.49
C PHE A 38 -4.10 7.56 -4.22
N ALA A 39 -4.17 6.26 -3.88
CA ALA A 39 -2.96 5.44 -3.73
C ALA A 39 -2.07 5.45 -5.00
N ILE A 40 -2.67 5.46 -6.20
CA ILE A 40 -1.94 5.53 -7.47
C ILE A 40 -1.34 6.93 -7.67
N MET A 41 -2.04 7.99 -7.26
CA MET A 41 -1.53 9.36 -7.31
C MET A 41 -0.29 9.49 -6.43
N GLU A 42 -0.34 9.07 -5.15
CA GLU A 42 0.82 9.19 -4.25
C GLU A 42 2.04 8.39 -4.74
N LEU A 43 1.81 7.20 -5.33
CA LEU A 43 2.89 6.47 -5.97
C LEU A 43 3.48 7.23 -7.17
N SER A 44 2.65 7.96 -7.92
CA SER A 44 3.10 8.78 -9.05
C SER A 44 3.89 10.00 -8.57
N GLU A 45 3.54 10.59 -7.43
CA GLU A 45 4.29 11.67 -6.79
C GLU A 45 5.68 11.19 -6.35
N ALA A 46 5.75 10.02 -5.70
CA ALA A 46 7.03 9.39 -5.37
C ALA A 46 7.93 9.20 -6.62
N ILE A 47 7.34 8.69 -7.70
CA ILE A 47 8.04 8.49 -8.98
C ILE A 47 8.51 9.81 -9.57
N GLU A 48 7.72 10.88 -9.49
CA GLU A 48 8.10 12.19 -10.02
C GLU A 48 9.28 12.79 -9.23
N VAL A 49 9.31 12.65 -7.91
CA VAL A 49 10.46 13.04 -7.08
C VAL A 49 11.71 12.26 -7.50
N ILE A 50 11.60 10.94 -7.71
CA ILE A 50 12.70 10.10 -8.18
C ILE A 50 13.19 10.55 -9.56
N LYS A 51 12.28 10.80 -10.50
CA LYS A 51 12.61 11.23 -11.87
C LYS A 51 13.30 12.59 -11.89
N LYS A 52 12.81 13.55 -11.09
CA LYS A 52 13.36 14.91 -11.02
C LYS A 52 14.76 14.96 -10.43
N ASN A 53 15.01 14.16 -9.39
CA ASN A 53 16.28 14.20 -8.66
C ASN A 53 17.30 13.19 -9.18
N GLY A 54 16.86 12.03 -9.66
CA GLY A 54 17.70 10.88 -9.99
C GLY A 54 18.15 10.10 -8.74
N VAL A 55 18.38 8.80 -8.90
CA VAL A 55 18.72 7.87 -7.80
C VAL A 55 20.02 8.27 -7.08
N GLU A 56 21.03 8.75 -7.81
CA GLU A 56 22.29 9.18 -7.19
C GLU A 56 22.09 10.40 -6.27
N THR A 57 21.21 11.33 -6.64
CA THR A 57 20.86 12.47 -5.78
C THR A 57 20.15 12.00 -4.52
N LEU A 58 19.26 11.01 -4.61
CA LEU A 58 18.60 10.43 -3.42
C LEU A 58 19.60 9.82 -2.44
N LYS A 59 20.74 9.29 -2.89
CA LYS A 59 21.76 8.75 -1.98
C LYS A 59 22.41 9.83 -1.10
N VAL A 60 22.46 11.08 -1.55
CA VAL A 60 23.15 12.18 -0.85
C VAL A 60 22.19 13.22 -0.26
N SER A 61 21.07 13.50 -0.91
CA SER A 61 20.09 14.50 -0.48
C SER A 61 19.09 13.91 0.50
N LYS A 62 19.15 14.39 1.75
CA LYS A 62 18.19 14.00 2.80
C LYS A 62 16.76 14.42 2.43
N ASN A 63 16.56 15.67 2.03
CA ASN A 63 15.23 16.20 1.72
C ASN A 63 14.56 15.41 0.59
N ALA A 64 15.32 15.05 -0.46
CA ALA A 64 14.75 14.28 -1.57
C ALA A 64 14.37 12.85 -1.14
N ARG A 65 15.10 12.24 -0.20
CA ARG A 65 14.69 10.95 0.40
C ARG A 65 13.44 11.09 1.25
N GLU A 66 13.36 12.13 2.08
CA GLU A 66 12.21 12.37 2.94
C GLU A 66 10.93 12.53 2.11
N CYS A 67 10.96 13.30 1.03
CA CYS A 67 9.82 13.39 0.11
C CYS A 67 9.43 12.01 -0.44
N VAL A 68 10.37 11.24 -0.99
CA VAL A 68 10.05 9.88 -1.52
C VAL A 68 9.48 8.98 -0.42
N GLN A 69 9.99 9.07 0.81
CA GLN A 69 9.48 8.28 1.92
C GLN A 69 8.05 8.66 2.29
N GLU A 70 7.74 9.95 2.34
CA GLU A 70 6.40 10.48 2.61
C GLU A 70 5.40 9.98 1.57
N GLU A 71 5.68 10.19 0.28
CA GLU A 71 4.77 9.76 -0.80
C GLU A 71 4.55 8.23 -0.85
N LEU A 72 5.59 7.44 -0.56
CA LEU A 72 5.45 5.99 -0.50
C LEU A 72 4.62 5.53 0.70
N ILE A 73 4.70 6.25 1.82
CA ILE A 73 3.88 5.98 3.00
C ILE A 73 2.44 6.45 2.78
N ASP A 74 2.21 7.57 2.09
CA ASP A 74 0.87 8.05 1.75
C ASP A 74 0.15 7.07 0.81
N CYS A 75 0.87 6.53 -0.17
CA CYS A 75 0.39 5.41 -0.99
C CYS A 75 -0.06 4.21 -0.12
N LEU A 76 0.75 3.83 0.87
CA LEU A 76 0.42 2.75 1.80
C LEU A 76 -0.78 3.11 2.69
N PHE A 77 -0.91 4.36 3.14
CA PHE A 77 -2.04 4.84 3.93
C PHE A 77 -3.36 4.64 3.17
N TYR A 78 -3.43 5.06 1.91
CA TYR A 78 -4.64 4.85 1.10
C TYR A 78 -4.95 3.37 0.83
N ILE A 79 -3.93 2.52 0.67
CA ILE A 79 -4.12 1.07 0.52
C ILE A 79 -4.70 0.46 1.80
N LEU A 80 -4.19 0.86 2.97
CA LEU A 80 -4.65 0.34 4.26
C LEU A 80 -6.03 0.90 4.65
N ASP A 81 -6.32 2.17 4.34
CA ASP A 81 -7.66 2.75 4.49
C ASP A 81 -8.68 1.97 3.64
N LEU A 82 -8.36 1.76 2.36
CA LEU A 82 -9.14 0.94 1.45
C LEU A 82 -9.37 -0.48 2.00
N TYR A 83 -8.33 -1.12 2.52
CA TYR A 83 -8.45 -2.44 3.15
C TYR A 83 -9.39 -2.41 4.36
N GLY A 84 -9.27 -1.39 5.21
CA GLY A 84 -10.11 -1.20 6.39
C GLY A 84 -11.59 -1.02 6.06
N ILE A 85 -11.89 -0.24 5.02
CA ILE A 85 -13.27 -0.09 4.51
C ILE A 85 -13.80 -1.44 4.03
N LEU A 86 -13.05 -2.15 3.17
CA LEU A 86 -13.48 -3.44 2.65
C LEU A 86 -13.64 -4.48 3.75
N GLN A 87 -12.71 -4.57 4.70
CA GLN A 87 -12.75 -5.55 5.79
C GLN A 87 -13.95 -5.34 6.74
N ARG A 88 -14.42 -4.10 6.90
CA ARG A 88 -15.61 -3.80 7.71
C ARG A 88 -16.86 -4.43 7.11
N ASP A 89 -17.02 -4.35 5.80
CA ASP A 89 -18.27 -4.66 5.10
C ASP A 89 -18.23 -6.01 4.35
N ILE A 90 -17.02 -6.55 4.11
CA ILE A 90 -16.75 -7.81 3.41
C ILE A 90 -15.91 -8.68 4.33
N PRO A 91 -16.14 -10.02 4.41
CA PRO A 91 -15.39 -10.91 5.30
C PRO A 91 -13.96 -11.16 4.80
N LEU A 92 -13.12 -10.12 4.89
CA LEU A 92 -11.68 -10.20 4.66
C LEU A 92 -10.98 -10.67 5.94
N GLU A 93 -9.89 -11.41 5.75
CA GLU A 93 -9.02 -11.86 6.84
C GLU A 93 -8.25 -10.69 7.47
N VAL A 94 -7.57 -10.92 8.59
CA VAL A 94 -6.69 -9.91 9.21
C VAL A 94 -5.47 -9.65 8.30
N PRO A 95 -5.07 -8.39 8.04
CA PRO A 95 -4.04 -8.07 7.05
C PRO A 95 -2.69 -8.74 7.34
N ASP A 96 -2.30 -8.86 8.62
CA ASP A 96 -1.08 -9.55 9.04
C ASP A 96 -1.03 -11.02 8.60
N LYS A 97 -2.15 -11.72 8.75
CA LYS A 97 -2.28 -13.13 8.31
C LYS A 97 -2.12 -13.22 6.80
N VAL A 98 -2.82 -12.37 6.05
CA VAL A 98 -2.76 -12.33 4.59
C VAL A 98 -1.34 -12.00 4.10
N PHE A 99 -0.67 -11.06 4.75
CA PHE A 99 0.72 -10.70 4.47
C PHE A 99 1.66 -11.88 4.67
N LEU A 100 1.59 -12.55 5.82
CA LEU A 100 2.45 -13.71 6.14
C LEU A 100 2.21 -14.88 5.17
N GLU A 101 0.96 -15.17 4.84
CA GLU A 101 0.62 -16.18 3.84
C GLU A 101 1.16 -15.83 2.46
N LYS A 102 1.01 -14.57 2.03
CA LYS A 102 1.54 -14.09 0.75
C LYS A 102 3.05 -14.15 0.72
N LEU A 103 3.72 -13.78 1.81
CA LEU A 103 5.17 -13.89 1.96
C LEU A 103 5.64 -15.33 1.86
N LYS A 104 4.97 -16.26 2.57
CA LYS A 104 5.25 -17.71 2.49
C LYS A 104 5.09 -18.22 1.05
N LYS A 105 3.96 -17.89 0.41
CA LYS A 105 3.70 -18.24 -1.00
C LYS A 105 4.77 -17.68 -1.93
N ASN A 106 5.25 -16.46 -1.70
CA ASN A 106 6.28 -15.84 -2.53
C ASN A 106 7.67 -16.47 -2.32
N LYS A 107 8.03 -16.84 -1.08
CA LYS A 107 9.30 -17.55 -0.77
C LYS A 107 9.37 -18.95 -1.39
N GLN A 108 8.22 -19.60 -1.58
CA GLN A 108 8.13 -20.94 -2.17
C GLN A 108 8.11 -20.94 -3.71
N ARG A 109 8.04 -19.77 -4.36
CA ARG A 109 8.03 -19.70 -5.83
C ARG A 109 9.43 -19.97 -6.36
N ASN A 110 9.53 -20.86 -7.34
CA ASN A 110 10.78 -21.20 -8.03
C ASN A 110 11.25 -20.12 -9.02
N TYR A 111 10.60 -18.95 -9.07
CA TYR A 111 10.90 -17.87 -10.01
C TYR A 111 11.10 -16.53 -9.29
N GLN A 112 11.80 -15.62 -9.96
CA GLN A 112 12.12 -14.29 -9.41
C GLN A 112 10.85 -13.50 -9.08
N TYR A 113 10.83 -12.91 -7.90
CA TYR A 113 9.77 -11.99 -7.48
C TYR A 113 9.59 -10.88 -8.54
N GLY A 114 8.35 -10.63 -8.96
CA GLY A 114 8.04 -9.58 -9.94
C GLY A 114 8.23 -9.95 -11.42
N ARG A 115 8.61 -11.19 -11.76
CA ARG A 115 8.71 -11.64 -13.17
C ARG A 115 7.78 -12.83 -13.46
N PRO A 116 6.51 -12.58 -13.82
CA PRO A 116 5.52 -13.62 -14.10
C PRO A 116 5.65 -14.28 -15.48
N GLU A 117 6.66 -13.95 -16.29
CA GLU A 117 6.88 -14.45 -17.68
C GLU A 117 7.03 -15.98 -17.80
N LEU A 118 6.91 -16.73 -16.70
CA LEU A 118 6.79 -18.20 -16.69
C LEU A 118 5.33 -18.70 -16.50
N ILE A 119 4.32 -17.83 -16.55
CA ILE A 119 2.91 -18.12 -16.18
C ILE A 119 1.94 -17.93 -17.36
N GLU A 120 2.37 -17.90 -18.62
CA GLU A 120 1.40 -17.85 -19.74
C GLU A 120 0.53 -19.12 -19.91
N SER A 121 0.77 -20.20 -19.16
CA SER A 121 0.06 -21.46 -19.41
C SER A 121 -1.13 -21.79 -18.49
N LYS A 122 -1.44 -21.06 -17.42
CA LYS A 122 -2.41 -21.57 -16.41
C LYS A 122 -3.40 -20.61 -15.75
N ARG A 123 -3.60 -19.39 -16.25
CA ARG A 123 -4.72 -18.55 -15.77
C ARG A 123 -5.53 -18.01 -16.95
N ARG A 124 -6.35 -18.88 -17.52
CA ARG A 124 -7.59 -18.45 -18.18
C ARG A 124 -8.62 -18.28 -17.07
N PHE A 125 -9.20 -17.09 -16.98
CA PHE A 125 -10.52 -16.90 -16.38
C PHE A 125 -11.57 -17.34 -17.39
#